data_AF-A0A970TCC6-F1
#
_entry.id   AF-A0A970TCC6-F1
#
_cell.length_a   1.000
_cell.length_b   1.000
_cell.length_c   1.000
_cell.angle_alpha   90.00
_cell.angle_beta   90.00
_cell.angle_gamma   90.00
#
_symmetry.space_group_name_H-M   'P 1'
#
loop_
_entity.id
_entity.type
_entity.pdbx_description
1 polymer ?
#
loop_
_entity_poly.entity_id
_entity_poly.type
_entity_poly.pdbx_seq_one_letter_code
_entity_poly.pdbx_strand_id
1 'polypeptide(L)'
;MSDELWAAVDTEPFDLLMKQRTLQAQALVVSQASGLESRVYELHELAQKGTAAHLWHDYITPEELDECGSPNPYMTPAKLAEWRAETPVKAQWDHWFRNLWAEGAGEYLDPEDLQAAIISAALPTTRRELEALLGAEVSECSFASGLDRAMPGTTTGDESWFVTAARTPADRVLVVQAEHCETGAKTEVKAAWDFAARLIGWWPWLQLEVYQSKDLADEWGPDWCEAVTPSAPRQHAAFSTVARLFVERRIGIPEGAEVLLQQLGTFGIDTSTQPPRYGKKVNRKPDDSVFGLAWAVDGLQVPVPRMDPEQVAEIEREAERELAREYATFIHTDGLGAARL
;
A
#
# COMPACT_ATOMS: atom_id res chain seq x y z
N MET A 1 11.52 21.42 -27.11
CA MET A 1 10.79 20.14 -26.95
C MET A 1 10.47 20.04 -25.48
N SER A 2 9.20 19.80 -25.14
CA SER A 2 8.77 19.43 -23.79
C SER A 2 8.29 17.99 -23.87
N ASP A 3 8.87 17.14 -23.04
CA ASP A 3 8.45 15.74 -22.90
C ASP A 3 7.78 15.58 -21.54
N GLU A 4 6.79 14.70 -21.45
CA GLU A 4 6.02 14.40 -20.23
C GLU A 4 5.47 15.64 -19.50
N LEU A 5 4.94 16.61 -20.26
CA LEU A 5 4.39 17.85 -19.68
C LEU A 5 3.28 17.60 -18.66
N TRP A 6 2.54 16.50 -18.79
CA TRP A 6 1.51 16.09 -17.84
C TRP A 6 2.06 15.86 -16.42
N ALA A 7 3.33 15.46 -16.28
CA ALA A 7 3.97 15.17 -15.01
C ALA A 7 4.68 16.40 -14.40
N ALA A 8 4.61 17.57 -15.06
CA ALA A 8 5.28 18.78 -14.58
C ALA A 8 4.64 19.28 -13.28
N VAL A 9 5.45 19.38 -12.22
CA VAL A 9 5.04 19.90 -10.90
C VAL A 9 4.75 21.41 -10.93
N ASP A 10 5.37 22.11 -11.88
CA ASP A 10 5.20 23.54 -12.12
C ASP A 10 5.15 23.80 -13.62
N THR A 11 4.21 24.64 -14.04
CA THR A 11 4.02 25.03 -15.44
C THR A 11 4.80 26.28 -15.81
N GLU A 12 5.41 26.99 -14.86
CA GLU A 12 6.23 28.18 -15.14
C GLU A 12 7.35 27.91 -16.17
N PRO A 13 8.12 26.79 -16.10
CA PRO A 13 9.12 26.49 -17.12
C PRO A 13 8.51 26.33 -18.52
N PHE A 14 7.34 25.71 -18.61
CA PHE A 14 6.61 25.57 -19.87
C PHE A 14 6.12 26.94 -20.38
N ASP A 15 5.53 27.76 -19.52
CA ASP A 15 5.06 29.10 -19.87
C ASP A 15 6.21 29.99 -20.34
N LEU A 16 7.39 29.89 -19.72
CA LEU A 16 8.61 30.58 -20.16
C LEU A 16 9.09 30.08 -21.53
N LEU A 17 9.12 28.77 -21.75
CA LEU A 17 9.47 28.17 -23.04
C LEU A 17 8.52 28.63 -24.15
N MET A 18 7.23 28.74 -23.85
CA MET A 18 6.22 29.18 -24.81
C MET A 18 6.33 30.68 -25.13
N LYS A 19 6.81 31.50 -24.19
CA LYS A 19 7.03 32.95 -24.34
C LYS A 19 8.32 33.31 -25.09
N GLN A 20 9.36 32.50 -25.01
CA GLN A 20 10.70 32.81 -25.57
C GLN A 20 10.91 32.34 -27.02
N ARG A 21 9.89 32.48 -27.88
CA ARG A 21 9.92 31.96 -29.26
C ARG A 21 10.07 33.07 -30.31
N THR A 22 10.90 32.82 -31.31
CA THR A 22 11.00 33.64 -32.52
C THR A 22 9.85 33.28 -33.49
N LEU A 23 9.60 34.10 -34.52
CA LEU A 23 8.50 33.90 -35.47
C LEU A 23 8.50 32.54 -36.20
N GLN A 24 9.63 31.81 -36.22
CA GLN A 24 9.77 30.51 -36.87
C GLN A 24 10.02 29.35 -35.89
N ALA A 25 10.12 29.63 -34.59
CA ALA A 25 10.40 28.60 -33.61
C ALA A 25 9.16 27.73 -33.35
N GLN A 26 9.29 26.42 -33.58
CA GLN A 26 8.27 25.44 -33.24
C GLN A 26 8.55 24.83 -31.87
N ALA A 27 7.50 24.56 -31.10
CA ALA A 27 7.59 23.78 -29.88
C ALA A 27 6.89 22.44 -30.12
N LEU A 28 7.64 21.35 -29.91
CA LEU A 28 7.07 20.01 -29.83
C LEU A 28 6.77 19.70 -28.36
N VAL A 29 5.53 19.31 -28.10
CA VAL A 29 5.07 18.81 -26.80
C VAL A 29 4.65 17.35 -27.01
N VAL A 30 5.33 16.44 -26.34
CA VAL A 30 4.97 15.02 -26.26
C VAL A 30 4.58 14.75 -24.83
N SER A 31 3.40 14.17 -24.62
CA SER A 31 2.83 14.00 -23.28
C SER A 31 1.72 12.96 -23.33
N GLN A 32 1.48 12.32 -22.18
CA GLN A 32 0.25 11.56 -21.94
C GLN A 32 -0.92 12.51 -21.64
N ALA A 33 -2.15 12.00 -21.76
CA ALA A 33 -3.34 12.62 -21.20
C ALA A 33 -3.16 12.85 -19.69
N SER A 34 -3.98 13.73 -19.11
CA SER A 34 -3.82 14.14 -17.72
C SER A 34 -5.14 14.64 -17.14
N GLY A 35 -5.08 15.23 -15.94
CA GLY A 35 -6.18 15.95 -15.31
C GLY A 35 -6.67 17.11 -16.19
N LEU A 36 -7.95 17.46 -16.02
CA LEU A 36 -8.63 18.49 -16.81
C LEU A 36 -8.07 19.90 -16.54
N GLU A 37 -7.39 20.07 -15.42
CA GLU A 37 -6.70 21.29 -15.01
C GLU A 37 -5.29 21.43 -15.59
N SER A 38 -4.77 20.40 -16.28
CA SER A 38 -3.43 20.40 -16.83
C SER A 38 -3.29 21.31 -18.05
N ARG A 39 -2.08 21.85 -18.27
CA ARG A 39 -1.74 22.57 -19.52
C ARG A 39 -1.86 21.69 -20.76
N VAL A 40 -1.67 20.39 -20.59
CA VAL A 40 -1.80 19.41 -21.68
C VAL A 40 -3.25 19.31 -22.13
N TYR A 41 -4.20 19.26 -21.18
CA TYR A 41 -5.63 19.28 -21.49
C TYR A 41 -6.07 20.63 -22.10
N GLU A 42 -5.53 21.75 -21.63
CA GLU A 42 -5.83 23.06 -22.24
C GLU A 42 -5.43 23.10 -23.73
N LEU A 43 -4.25 22.58 -24.09
CA LEU A 43 -3.82 22.46 -25.48
C LEU A 43 -4.74 21.52 -26.28
N HIS A 44 -5.15 20.39 -25.68
CA HIS A 44 -6.11 19.48 -26.28
C HIS A 44 -7.45 20.17 -26.57
N GLU A 45 -8.01 20.90 -25.60
CA GLU A 45 -9.25 21.66 -25.77
C GLU A 45 -9.15 22.72 -26.88
N LEU A 46 -8.03 23.45 -26.96
CA LEU A 46 -7.78 24.44 -28.01
C LEU A 46 -7.74 23.78 -29.40
N ALA A 47 -7.16 22.60 -29.51
CA ALA A 47 -7.16 21.81 -30.74
C ALA A 47 -8.58 21.37 -31.12
N GLN A 48 -9.33 20.79 -30.18
CA GLN A 48 -10.71 20.33 -30.41
C GLN A 48 -11.65 21.48 -30.82
N LYS A 49 -11.48 22.66 -30.22
CA LYS A 49 -12.25 23.87 -30.57
C LYS A 49 -11.84 24.47 -31.92
N GLY A 50 -10.71 24.05 -32.50
CA GLY A 50 -10.19 24.58 -33.76
C GLY A 50 -9.78 26.05 -33.71
N THR A 51 -9.57 26.61 -32.51
CA THR A 51 -9.30 28.04 -32.31
C THR A 51 -7.83 28.40 -32.42
N ALA A 52 -6.93 27.41 -32.32
CA ALA A 52 -5.49 27.60 -32.40
C ALA A 52 -4.93 27.22 -33.79
N ALA A 53 -4.93 28.16 -34.72
CA ALA A 53 -4.49 27.94 -36.11
C ALA A 53 -3.02 27.47 -36.27
N HIS A 54 -2.20 27.62 -35.24
CA HIS A 54 -0.78 27.23 -35.23
C HIS A 54 -0.51 25.94 -34.45
N LEU A 55 -1.55 25.30 -33.92
CA LEU A 55 -1.43 24.06 -33.17
C LEU A 55 -1.73 22.88 -34.10
N TRP A 56 -0.74 22.03 -34.31
CA TRP A 56 -0.97 20.69 -34.80
C TRP A 56 -1.07 19.76 -33.59
N HIS A 57 -2.12 18.94 -33.56
CA HIS A 57 -2.45 18.09 -32.42
C HIS A 57 -2.78 16.70 -32.94
N ASP A 58 -2.04 15.73 -32.42
CA ASP A 58 -2.18 14.31 -32.70
C ASP A 58 -2.40 13.60 -31.37
N TYR A 59 -3.55 12.94 -31.23
CA TYR A 59 -3.98 12.29 -30.00
C TYR A 59 -4.39 10.86 -30.33
N ILE A 60 -3.62 9.91 -29.81
CA ILE A 60 -3.93 8.49 -29.91
C ILE A 60 -5.08 8.21 -28.95
N THR A 61 -6.21 7.73 -29.50
CA THR A 61 -7.42 7.53 -28.71
C THR A 61 -7.37 6.21 -27.93
N PRO A 62 -8.16 6.07 -26.84
CA PRO A 62 -8.28 4.83 -26.09
C PRO A 62 -8.66 3.64 -26.98
N GLU A 63 -9.57 3.85 -27.94
CA GLU A 63 -10.02 2.81 -28.87
C GLU A 63 -8.89 2.33 -29.78
N GLU A 64 -8.02 3.23 -30.25
CA GLU A 64 -6.84 2.87 -31.05
C GLU A 64 -5.82 2.05 -30.23
N LEU A 65 -5.76 2.25 -28.92
CA LEU A 65 -4.88 1.51 -28.02
C LEU A 65 -5.46 0.14 -27.65
N ASP A 66 -6.77 0.07 -27.39
CA ASP A 66 -7.46 -1.16 -27.02
C ASP A 66 -7.49 -2.19 -28.18
N GLU A 67 -7.61 -1.73 -29.43
CA GLU A 67 -7.67 -2.61 -30.62
C GLU A 67 -6.29 -3.01 -31.16
N CYS A 68 -5.20 -2.63 -30.49
CA CYS A 68 -3.85 -2.65 -31.07
C CYS A 68 -3.79 -1.88 -32.42
N GLY A 69 -4.67 -0.90 -32.61
CA GLY A 69 -4.81 -0.11 -33.84
C GLY A 69 -3.77 0.99 -33.98
N SER A 70 -3.11 1.38 -32.88
CA SER A 70 -2.00 2.34 -32.92
C SER A 70 -0.83 1.81 -33.78
N PRO A 71 -0.17 2.67 -34.57
CA PRO A 71 0.90 2.29 -35.50
C PRO A 71 2.18 1.79 -34.82
N ASN A 72 2.19 1.64 -33.49
CA ASN A 72 3.35 1.19 -32.72
C ASN A 72 3.64 -0.30 -33.01
N PRO A 73 4.77 -0.64 -33.68
CA PRO A 73 5.08 -2.02 -34.06
C PRO A 73 5.38 -2.93 -32.87
N TYR A 74 5.56 -2.38 -31.66
CA TYR A 74 5.77 -3.15 -30.43
C TYR A 74 4.46 -3.52 -29.72
N MET A 75 3.34 -2.92 -30.11
CA MET A 75 2.04 -3.16 -29.48
C MET A 75 1.40 -4.40 -30.09
N THR A 76 1.76 -5.55 -29.53
CA THR A 76 1.17 -6.86 -29.88
C THR A 76 0.18 -7.29 -28.79
N PRO A 77 -0.79 -8.17 -29.09
CA PRO A 77 -1.70 -8.70 -28.07
C PRO A 77 -0.99 -9.34 -26.87
N ALA A 78 0.16 -10.00 -27.11
CA ALA A 78 0.98 -10.58 -26.06
C ALA A 78 1.60 -9.50 -25.17
N LYS A 79 2.13 -8.41 -25.76
CA LYS A 79 2.73 -7.31 -25.01
C LYS A 79 1.69 -6.49 -24.26
N LEU A 80 0.51 -6.33 -24.83
CA LEU A 80 -0.65 -5.70 -24.18
C LEU A 80 -1.05 -6.48 -22.92
N ALA A 81 -1.14 -7.80 -23.02
CA ALA A 81 -1.44 -8.66 -21.87
C ALA A 81 -0.36 -8.59 -20.78
N GLU A 82 0.92 -8.53 -21.18
CA GLU A 82 2.05 -8.33 -20.25
C GLU A 82 1.93 -7.00 -19.50
N TRP A 83 1.74 -5.87 -20.22
CA TRP A 83 1.59 -4.56 -19.58
C TRP A 83 0.37 -4.44 -18.69
N ARG A 84 -0.75 -5.10 -19.06
CA ARG A 84 -1.95 -5.15 -18.21
C ARG A 84 -1.68 -5.90 -16.90
N ALA A 85 -0.89 -6.97 -16.95
CA ALA A 85 -0.46 -7.69 -15.76
C ALA A 85 0.52 -6.88 -14.90
N GLU A 86 1.38 -6.06 -15.52
CA GLU A 86 2.31 -5.16 -14.82
C GLU A 86 1.62 -3.92 -14.22
N THR A 87 0.45 -3.54 -14.73
CA THR A 87 -0.34 -2.38 -14.30
C THR A 87 -1.71 -2.82 -13.75
N PRO A 88 -1.74 -3.51 -12.59
CA PRO A 88 -2.95 -4.14 -12.06
C PRO A 88 -4.01 -3.11 -11.63
N VAL A 89 -3.61 -1.89 -11.28
CA VAL A 89 -4.53 -0.84 -10.85
C VAL A 89 -5.23 -0.22 -12.06
N LYS A 90 -6.56 -0.28 -12.09
CA LYS A 90 -7.38 0.22 -13.21
C LYS A 90 -7.10 1.69 -13.53
N ALA A 91 -7.05 2.56 -12.53
CA ALA A 91 -6.77 3.99 -12.74
C ALA A 91 -5.38 4.25 -13.35
N GLN A 92 -4.37 3.43 -13.02
CA GLN A 92 -3.05 3.51 -13.66
C GLN A 92 -3.13 3.07 -15.13
N TRP A 93 -3.84 1.98 -15.40
CA TRP A 93 -4.02 1.50 -16.77
C TRP A 93 -4.77 2.49 -17.66
N ASP A 94 -5.88 3.03 -17.15
CA ASP A 94 -6.71 3.98 -17.89
C ASP A 94 -5.95 5.27 -18.21
N HIS A 95 -5.17 5.77 -17.26
CA HIS A 95 -4.36 6.97 -17.45
C HIS A 95 -3.09 6.71 -18.28
N TRP A 96 -2.20 5.81 -17.83
CA TRP A 96 -0.88 5.60 -18.44
C TRP A 96 -0.92 4.83 -19.75
N PHE A 97 -1.83 3.87 -19.89
CA PHE A 97 -1.93 3.05 -21.09
C PHE A 97 -3.02 3.54 -22.04
N ARG A 98 -4.28 3.62 -21.58
CA ARG A 98 -5.42 3.97 -22.45
C ARG A 98 -5.51 5.47 -22.76
N ASN A 99 -4.63 6.28 -22.16
CA ASN A 99 -4.50 7.71 -22.45
C ASN A 99 -5.81 8.49 -22.19
N LEU A 100 -6.60 8.06 -21.20
CA LEU A 100 -7.89 8.69 -20.89
C LEU A 100 -7.71 10.03 -20.14
N TRP A 101 -8.44 11.05 -20.57
CA TRP A 101 -8.53 12.32 -19.86
C TRP A 101 -9.33 12.20 -18.57
N ALA A 102 -8.96 12.98 -17.55
CA ALA A 102 -9.65 13.06 -16.25
C ALA A 102 -9.63 11.79 -15.38
N GLU A 103 -9.02 10.69 -15.83
CA GLU A 103 -8.87 9.44 -15.05
C GLU A 103 -7.65 9.49 -14.11
N GLY A 104 -7.21 10.70 -13.73
CA GLY A 104 -6.04 10.94 -12.90
C GLY A 104 -6.24 10.58 -11.42
N ALA A 105 -7.47 10.25 -10.98
CA ALA A 105 -7.74 9.79 -9.62
C ALA A 105 -8.94 8.84 -9.58
N GLY A 106 -8.86 7.81 -8.75
CA GLY A 106 -9.92 6.81 -8.64
C GLY A 106 -9.74 5.85 -7.48
N GLU A 107 -10.56 4.79 -7.49
CA GLU A 107 -10.44 3.68 -6.55
C GLU A 107 -9.18 2.87 -6.84
N TYR A 108 -8.50 2.45 -5.78
CA TYR A 108 -7.25 1.71 -5.88
C TYR A 108 -7.45 0.24 -6.30
N LEU A 109 -8.55 -0.39 -5.86
CA LEU A 109 -8.91 -1.76 -6.21
C LEU A 109 -10.29 -1.79 -6.87
N ASP A 110 -10.48 -2.75 -7.78
CA ASP A 110 -11.81 -3.11 -8.24
C ASP A 110 -12.60 -3.79 -7.09
N PRO A 111 -13.87 -3.44 -6.85
CA PRO A 111 -14.70 -4.12 -5.86
C PRO A 111 -14.74 -5.65 -6.00
N GLU A 112 -14.70 -6.18 -7.23
CA GLU A 112 -14.66 -7.64 -7.46
C GLU A 112 -13.33 -8.27 -7.02
N ASP A 113 -12.24 -7.52 -7.15
CA ASP A 113 -10.91 -7.93 -6.71
C ASP A 113 -10.83 -8.01 -5.18
N LEU A 114 -11.34 -6.98 -4.50
CA LEU A 114 -11.44 -6.98 -3.05
C LEU A 114 -12.35 -8.11 -2.55
N GLN A 115 -13.53 -8.30 -3.16
CA GLN A 115 -14.51 -9.27 -2.70
C GLN A 115 -13.98 -10.72 -2.74
N ALA A 116 -13.20 -11.10 -3.75
CA ALA A 116 -12.65 -12.47 -3.81
C ALA A 116 -11.38 -12.65 -2.96
N ALA A 117 -10.78 -11.58 -2.45
CA ALA A 117 -9.72 -11.67 -1.45
C ALA A 117 -10.28 -11.96 -0.04
N ILE A 118 -11.56 -11.71 0.22
CA ILE A 118 -12.18 -11.97 1.52
C ILE A 118 -12.34 -13.48 1.72
N ILE A 119 -11.81 -13.98 2.83
CA ILE A 119 -11.96 -15.37 3.25
C ILE A 119 -12.84 -15.45 4.50
N SER A 120 -13.78 -16.40 4.50
CA SER A 120 -14.65 -16.66 5.65
C SER A 120 -13.87 -17.41 6.74
N ALA A 121 -13.14 -16.63 7.54
CA ALA A 121 -12.35 -17.06 8.67
C ALA A 121 -12.17 -15.89 9.64
N ALA A 122 -12.02 -16.18 10.93
CA ALA A 122 -11.56 -15.20 11.90
C ALA A 122 -10.03 -15.02 11.81
N LEU A 123 -9.53 -13.91 12.34
CA LEU A 123 -8.10 -13.76 12.61
C LEU A 123 -7.67 -14.80 13.66
N PRO A 124 -6.52 -15.46 13.48
CA PRO A 124 -6.07 -16.52 14.38
C PRO A 124 -5.68 -15.96 15.75
N THR A 125 -6.09 -16.66 16.81
CA THR A 125 -5.71 -16.36 18.20
C THR A 125 -4.76 -17.40 18.80
N THR A 126 -4.64 -18.55 18.12
CA THR A 126 -3.73 -19.65 18.48
C THR A 126 -2.91 -20.10 17.29
N ARG A 127 -1.74 -20.70 17.53
CA ARG A 127 -0.89 -21.27 16.47
C ARG A 127 -1.63 -22.27 15.59
N ARG A 128 -2.50 -23.10 16.18
CA ARG A 128 -3.30 -24.08 15.43
C ARG A 128 -4.27 -23.41 14.46
N GLU A 129 -4.90 -22.31 14.88
CA GLU A 129 -5.77 -21.51 14.00
C GLU A 129 -4.96 -20.84 12.90
N LEU A 130 -3.75 -20.36 13.21
CA LEU A 130 -2.83 -19.82 12.23
C LEU A 130 -2.46 -20.87 11.16
N GLU A 131 -2.02 -22.06 11.56
CA GLU A 131 -1.70 -23.16 10.63
C GLU A 131 -2.91 -23.59 9.80
N ALA A 132 -4.11 -23.60 10.39
CA ALA A 132 -5.35 -23.87 9.66
C ALA A 132 -5.66 -22.78 8.61
N LEU A 133 -5.44 -21.51 8.94
CA LEU A 133 -5.61 -20.39 8.02
C LEU A 133 -4.59 -20.43 6.87
N LEU A 134 -3.32 -20.72 7.20
CA LEU A 134 -2.22 -20.81 6.24
C LEU A 134 -2.37 -22.00 5.28
N GLY A 135 -2.96 -23.10 5.75
CA GLY A 135 -2.98 -24.38 5.04
C GLY A 135 -1.58 -25.00 4.92
N ALA A 136 -0.65 -24.63 5.80
CA ALA A 136 0.75 -25.08 5.82
C ALA A 136 1.30 -24.97 7.26
N GLU A 137 2.45 -25.60 7.53
CA GLU A 137 3.14 -25.37 8.80
C GLU A 137 3.68 -23.94 8.86
N VAL A 138 3.68 -23.34 10.05
CA VAL A 138 4.24 -22.00 10.27
C VAL A 138 5.71 -21.93 9.86
N SER A 139 6.48 -23.00 10.09
CA SER A 139 7.91 -23.13 9.73
C SER A 139 8.19 -23.02 8.22
N GLU A 140 7.18 -23.24 7.38
CA GLU A 140 7.27 -23.20 5.92
C GLU A 140 6.85 -21.84 5.34
N CYS A 141 6.33 -20.95 6.18
CA CYS A 141 5.84 -19.64 5.79
C CYS A 141 6.85 -18.53 6.13
N SER A 142 6.84 -17.46 5.35
CA SER A 142 7.53 -16.21 5.69
C SER A 142 6.52 -15.24 6.32
N PHE A 143 6.94 -14.46 7.31
CA PHE A 143 6.08 -13.50 7.99
C PHE A 143 6.75 -12.12 8.06
N ALA A 144 5.95 -11.09 7.86
CA ALA A 144 6.36 -9.72 8.08
C ALA A 144 5.18 -8.91 8.61
N SER A 145 5.51 -7.89 9.40
CA SER A 145 4.57 -6.94 9.96
C SER A 145 4.87 -5.55 9.43
N GLY A 146 3.82 -4.75 9.29
CA GLY A 146 3.89 -3.35 8.90
C GLY A 146 3.16 -2.50 9.93
N LEU A 147 3.75 -1.37 10.27
CA LEU A 147 3.16 -0.36 11.15
C LEU A 147 3.06 0.97 10.43
N ASP A 148 1.84 1.46 10.31
CA ASP A 148 1.58 2.88 10.14
C ASP A 148 1.20 3.46 11.50
N ARG A 149 2.05 4.34 12.05
CA ARG A 149 1.94 4.80 13.44
C ARG A 149 1.56 6.27 13.45
N ALA A 150 0.37 6.59 13.92
CA ALA A 150 -0.07 7.93 14.24
C ALA A 150 0.03 8.23 15.74
N MET A 151 0.75 9.28 16.13
CA MET A 151 0.79 9.74 17.52
C MET A 151 -0.51 10.46 17.94
N PRO A 152 -0.92 10.41 19.22
CA PRO A 152 -2.15 11.05 19.67
C PRO A 152 -2.14 12.57 19.43
N GLY A 153 -3.28 13.10 19.00
CA GLY A 153 -3.44 14.54 18.75
C GLY A 153 -3.03 15.02 17.37
N THR A 154 -2.83 14.11 16.41
CA THR A 154 -2.81 14.50 14.99
C THR A 154 -4.13 15.18 14.64
N THR A 155 -4.05 16.36 14.00
CA THR A 155 -5.24 17.14 13.60
C THR A 155 -6.00 16.50 12.43
N THR A 156 -5.44 15.45 11.86
CA THR A 156 -5.89 14.73 10.68
C THR A 156 -6.78 13.54 11.01
N GLY A 157 -6.81 13.07 12.27
CA GLY A 157 -7.57 11.87 12.66
C GLY A 157 -6.97 10.60 12.06
N ASP A 158 -5.64 10.52 12.07
CA ASP A 158 -4.87 9.34 11.67
C ASP A 158 -4.80 8.37 12.86
N GLU A 159 -4.87 7.07 12.59
CA GLU A 159 -4.85 6.01 13.59
C GLU A 159 -3.57 5.18 13.48
N SER A 160 -3.14 4.50 14.55
CA SER A 160 -2.02 3.56 14.42
C SER A 160 -2.51 2.16 14.15
N TRP A 161 -2.07 1.55 13.05
CA TRP A 161 -2.47 0.21 12.65
C TRP A 161 -1.26 -0.70 12.42
N PHE A 162 -1.29 -1.86 13.07
CA PHE A 162 -0.30 -2.92 12.96
C PHE A 162 -0.89 -4.09 12.18
N VAL A 163 -0.28 -4.46 11.06
CA VAL A 163 -0.76 -5.55 10.21
C VAL A 163 0.34 -6.58 10.05
N THR A 164 0.03 -7.86 10.25
CA THR A 164 0.95 -8.97 9.97
C THR A 164 0.43 -9.78 8.80
N ALA A 165 1.31 -10.02 7.83
CA ALA A 165 1.04 -10.85 6.66
C ALA A 165 2.00 -12.04 6.60
N ALA A 166 1.51 -13.14 6.03
CA ALA A 166 2.27 -14.37 5.82
C ALA A 166 2.31 -14.72 4.33
N ARG A 167 3.47 -15.16 3.83
CA ARG A 167 3.59 -15.80 2.51
C ARG A 167 3.71 -17.31 2.68
N THR A 168 2.80 -18.06 2.05
CA THR A 168 2.76 -19.52 2.11
C THR A 168 3.64 -20.15 1.02
N PRO A 169 3.95 -21.47 1.11
CA PRO A 169 4.68 -22.19 0.06
C PRO A 169 3.97 -22.21 -1.31
N ALA A 170 2.65 -22.06 -1.31
CA ALA A 170 1.86 -21.91 -2.53
C ALA A 170 1.89 -20.49 -3.09
N ASP A 171 2.78 -19.64 -2.57
CA ASP A 171 2.98 -18.25 -2.97
C ASP A 171 1.73 -17.38 -2.78
N ARG A 172 0.86 -17.75 -1.82
CA ARG A 172 -0.27 -16.94 -1.37
C ARG A 172 0.16 -16.03 -0.24
N VAL A 173 -0.43 -14.84 -0.17
CA VAL A 173 -0.25 -13.89 0.93
C VAL A 173 -1.51 -13.85 1.77
N LEU A 174 -1.41 -14.05 3.07
CA LEU A 174 -2.56 -14.07 3.98
C LEU A 174 -2.37 -13.04 5.09
N VAL A 175 -3.40 -12.24 5.36
CA VAL A 175 -3.43 -11.38 6.55
C VAL A 175 -3.73 -12.25 7.76
N VAL A 176 -2.84 -12.21 8.75
CA VAL A 176 -2.94 -13.04 9.97
C VAL A 176 -3.14 -12.21 11.24
N GLN A 177 -2.98 -10.89 11.14
CA GLN A 177 -3.28 -9.94 12.21
C GLN A 177 -3.54 -8.57 11.59
N ALA A 178 -4.52 -7.85 12.13
CA ALA A 178 -4.76 -6.43 11.86
C ALA A 178 -5.26 -5.80 13.16
N GLU A 179 -4.40 -5.02 13.82
CA GLU A 179 -4.62 -4.56 15.19
C GLU A 179 -4.50 -3.02 15.27
N HIS A 180 -5.50 -2.41 15.89
CA HIS A 180 -5.52 -0.98 16.17
C HIS A 180 -4.74 -0.69 17.46
N CYS A 181 -3.69 0.12 17.35
CA CYS A 181 -2.94 0.64 18.48
C CYS A 181 -3.51 2.02 18.84
N GLU A 182 -4.51 2.07 19.73
CA GLU A 182 -5.30 3.27 20.01
C GLU A 182 -4.47 4.55 20.26
N THR A 183 -3.35 4.43 20.94
CA THR A 183 -2.48 5.58 21.24
C THR A 183 -1.19 5.60 20.42
N GLY A 184 -0.92 4.55 19.63
CA GLY A 184 0.35 4.35 18.96
C GLY A 184 1.52 4.30 19.96
N ALA A 185 1.25 4.00 21.24
CA ALA A 185 2.31 3.92 22.23
C ALA A 185 3.21 2.72 21.94
N LYS A 186 4.49 2.86 22.26
CA LYS A 186 5.47 1.78 22.12
C LYS A 186 4.99 0.47 22.75
N THR A 187 4.34 0.53 23.91
CA THR A 187 3.84 -0.64 24.63
C THR A 187 2.73 -1.37 23.84
N GLU A 188 1.85 -0.63 23.16
CA GLU A 188 0.80 -1.23 22.32
C GLU A 188 1.41 -1.88 21.08
N VAL A 189 2.31 -1.17 20.39
CA VAL A 189 3.00 -1.70 19.20
C VAL A 189 3.80 -2.96 19.56
N LYS A 190 4.51 -2.95 20.69
CA LYS A 190 5.27 -4.12 21.16
C LYS A 190 4.34 -5.28 21.52
N ALA A 191 3.20 -5.02 22.18
CA ALA A 191 2.22 -6.05 22.48
C ALA A 191 1.64 -6.70 21.22
N ALA A 192 1.31 -5.91 20.19
CA ALA A 192 0.85 -6.41 18.89
C ALA A 192 1.94 -7.27 18.20
N TRP A 193 3.19 -6.83 18.25
CA TRP A 193 4.31 -7.58 17.67
C TRP A 193 4.62 -8.88 18.43
N ASP A 194 4.53 -8.86 19.76
CA ASP A 194 4.71 -10.04 20.61
C ASP A 194 3.56 -11.04 20.47
N PHE A 195 2.34 -10.55 20.26
CA PHE A 195 1.21 -11.39 19.90
C PHE A 195 1.50 -12.16 18.61
N ALA A 196 1.97 -11.47 17.56
CA ALA A 196 2.39 -12.11 16.31
C ALA A 196 3.48 -13.15 16.55
N ALA A 197 4.53 -12.75 17.28
CA ALA A 197 5.67 -13.60 17.58
C ALA A 197 5.29 -14.85 18.36
N ARG A 198 4.31 -14.77 19.27
CA ARG A 198 3.79 -15.93 20.00
C ARG A 198 3.04 -16.92 19.11
N LEU A 199 2.29 -16.44 18.11
CA LEU A 199 1.61 -17.32 17.16
C LEU A 199 2.62 -18.04 16.24
N ILE A 200 3.64 -17.30 15.82
CA ILE A 200 4.62 -17.73 14.82
C ILE A 200 5.74 -18.59 15.48
N GLY A 201 6.13 -18.24 16.70
CA GLY A 201 7.30 -18.76 17.42
C GLY A 201 8.56 -17.91 17.24
N TRP A 202 8.55 -16.86 16.42
CA TRP A 202 9.65 -15.90 16.28
C TRP A 202 9.12 -14.53 15.89
N TRP A 203 9.90 -13.46 16.11
CA TRP A 203 9.49 -12.13 15.70
C TRP A 203 9.46 -12.02 14.16
N PRO A 204 8.31 -11.69 13.55
CA PRO A 204 8.26 -11.37 12.14
C PRO A 204 9.05 -10.08 11.87
N TRP A 205 9.63 -9.96 10.67
CA TRP A 205 10.30 -8.73 10.25
C TRP A 205 9.32 -7.55 10.31
N LEU A 206 9.70 -6.46 10.97
CA LEU A 206 8.81 -5.32 11.16
C LEU A 206 9.25 -4.11 10.33
N GLN A 207 8.42 -3.69 9.39
CA GLN A 207 8.57 -2.41 8.70
C GLN A 207 7.77 -1.31 9.40
N LEU A 208 8.45 -0.20 9.67
CA LEU A 208 7.92 0.92 10.44
C LEU A 208 7.97 2.19 9.59
N GLU A 209 6.86 2.91 9.41
CA GLU A 209 6.95 4.22 8.77
C GLU A 209 7.77 5.20 9.62
N VAL A 210 8.86 5.75 9.06
CA VAL A 210 9.91 6.44 9.82
C VAL A 210 9.41 7.68 10.58
N TYR A 211 8.42 8.41 10.05
CA TYR A 211 8.06 9.74 10.54
C TYR A 211 7.66 9.76 12.01
N GLN A 212 7.02 8.69 12.48
CA GLN A 212 6.53 8.58 13.85
C GLN A 212 7.04 7.32 14.55
N SER A 213 7.90 6.52 13.91
CA SER A 213 8.41 5.25 14.45
C SER A 213 9.93 5.16 14.53
N LYS A 214 10.66 6.25 14.26
CA LYS A 214 12.12 6.26 14.32
C LYS A 214 12.67 5.85 15.70
N ASP A 215 12.02 6.29 16.77
CA ASP A 215 12.34 5.91 18.15
C ASP A 215 12.26 4.39 18.37
N LEU A 216 11.26 3.73 17.80
CA LEU A 216 11.09 2.28 17.89
C LEU A 216 12.19 1.55 17.12
N ALA A 217 12.47 2.00 15.89
CA ALA A 217 13.50 1.39 15.05
C ALA A 217 14.91 1.54 15.63
N ASP A 218 15.23 2.71 16.20
CA ASP A 218 16.52 2.95 16.85
C ASP A 218 16.71 2.06 18.09
N GLU A 219 15.63 1.70 18.78
CA GLU A 219 15.67 0.82 19.96
C GLU A 219 15.72 -0.67 19.61
N TRP A 220 14.85 -1.14 18.70
CA TRP A 220 14.72 -2.55 18.35
C TRP A 220 15.80 -3.03 17.37
N GLY A 221 16.40 -2.08 16.64
CA GLY A 221 17.58 -2.33 15.83
C GLY A 221 17.30 -3.00 14.48
N PRO A 222 18.30 -2.99 13.58
CA PRO A 222 18.17 -3.42 12.19
C PRO A 222 18.08 -4.93 12.01
N ASP A 223 18.30 -5.72 13.07
CA ASP A 223 18.20 -7.18 13.01
C ASP A 223 16.74 -7.67 12.97
N TRP A 224 15.80 -6.83 13.42
CA TRP A 224 14.39 -7.20 13.57
C TRP A 224 13.43 -6.27 12.82
N CYS A 225 13.84 -5.03 12.57
CA CYS A 225 12.97 -4.03 11.98
C CYS A 225 13.72 -3.03 11.08
N GLU A 226 12.96 -2.33 10.24
CA GLU A 226 13.44 -1.22 9.44
C GLU A 226 12.49 -0.02 9.59
N ALA A 227 13.06 1.14 9.91
CA ALA A 227 12.38 2.42 9.71
C ALA A 227 12.40 2.80 8.23
N VAL A 228 11.28 2.58 7.57
CA VAL A 228 11.08 2.86 6.15
C VAL A 228 10.81 4.34 5.95
N THR A 229 11.63 4.99 5.12
CA THR A 229 11.29 6.32 4.61
C THR A 229 10.27 6.17 3.49
N PRO A 230 9.04 6.69 3.64
CA PRO A 230 7.93 6.51 2.69
C PRO A 230 8.13 7.44 1.48
N SER A 231 9.20 7.21 0.73
CA SER A 231 9.42 7.90 -0.54
C SER A 231 8.36 7.46 -1.55
N ALA A 232 7.95 8.37 -2.41
CA ALA A 232 6.90 8.10 -3.39
C ALA A 232 7.22 6.88 -4.29
N PRO A 233 8.48 6.63 -4.72
CA PRO A 233 8.83 5.38 -5.43
C PRO A 233 8.65 4.12 -4.60
N ARG A 234 8.99 4.14 -3.30
CA ARG A 234 8.87 2.97 -2.42
C ARG A 234 7.40 2.66 -2.11
N GLN A 235 6.59 3.69 -1.84
CA GLN A 235 5.14 3.55 -1.70
C GLN A 235 4.53 2.95 -2.98
N HIS A 236 4.90 3.49 -4.14
CA HIS A 236 4.41 2.96 -5.43
C HIS A 236 4.79 1.49 -5.64
N ALA A 237 6.03 1.08 -5.31
CA ALA A 237 6.45 -0.32 -5.41
C ALA A 237 5.67 -1.25 -4.45
N ALA A 238 5.46 -0.82 -3.19
CA ALA A 238 4.72 -1.58 -2.19
C ALA A 238 3.24 -1.75 -2.60
N PHE A 239 2.56 -0.64 -2.93
CA PHE A 239 1.17 -0.69 -3.37
C PHE A 239 1.00 -1.44 -4.70
N SER A 240 1.89 -1.26 -5.69
CA SER A 240 1.79 -2.03 -6.93
C SER A 240 1.93 -3.55 -6.69
N THR A 241 2.75 -3.94 -5.72
CA THR A 241 2.86 -5.34 -5.29
C THR A 241 1.57 -5.84 -4.63
N VAL A 242 0.96 -5.03 -3.75
CA VAL A 242 -0.32 -5.36 -3.12
C VAL A 242 -1.41 -5.51 -4.18
N ALA A 243 -1.59 -4.54 -5.08
CA ALA A 243 -2.60 -4.59 -6.14
C ALA A 243 -2.44 -5.82 -7.04
N ARG A 244 -1.21 -6.21 -7.37
CA ARG A 244 -0.95 -7.43 -8.14
C ARG A 244 -1.44 -8.68 -7.41
N LEU A 245 -1.26 -8.77 -6.09
CA LEU A 245 -1.75 -9.92 -5.32
C LEU A 245 -3.28 -10.04 -5.34
N PHE A 246 -4.01 -8.92 -5.40
CA PHE A 246 -5.47 -8.90 -5.55
C PHE A 246 -5.90 -9.42 -6.93
N VAL A 247 -5.34 -8.85 -8.01
CA VAL A 247 -5.66 -9.24 -9.39
C VAL A 247 -5.31 -10.71 -9.66
N GLU A 248 -4.17 -11.17 -9.14
CA GLU A 248 -3.73 -12.58 -9.26
C GLU A 248 -4.47 -13.54 -8.32
N ARG A 249 -5.41 -13.06 -7.48
CA ARG A 249 -6.14 -13.86 -6.48
C ARG A 249 -5.23 -14.60 -5.50
N ARG A 250 -4.09 -14.00 -5.18
CA ARG A 250 -3.07 -14.57 -4.30
C ARG A 250 -3.11 -14.02 -2.89
N ILE A 251 -3.81 -12.91 -2.65
CA ILE A 251 -4.06 -12.40 -1.30
C ILE A 251 -5.33 -12.99 -0.69
N GLY A 252 -5.32 -13.24 0.62
CA GLY A 252 -6.51 -13.60 1.39
C GLY A 252 -6.57 -12.79 2.69
N ILE A 253 -7.74 -12.24 2.99
CA ILE A 253 -8.00 -11.39 4.16
C ILE A 253 -9.18 -11.97 4.95
N PRO A 254 -8.97 -12.44 6.19
CA PRO A 254 -10.05 -12.86 7.09
C PRO A 254 -11.13 -11.78 7.25
N GLU A 255 -12.40 -12.18 7.24
CA GLU A 255 -13.53 -11.24 7.44
C GLU A 255 -13.45 -10.50 8.78
N GLY A 256 -12.77 -11.08 9.78
CA GLY A 256 -12.48 -10.43 11.06
C GLY A 256 -11.54 -9.22 10.98
N ALA A 257 -10.88 -8.95 9.84
CA ALA A 257 -10.10 -7.73 9.60
C ALA A 257 -10.98 -6.60 9.04
N GLU A 258 -12.11 -6.33 9.68
CA GLU A 258 -13.20 -5.48 9.17
C GLU A 258 -12.74 -4.07 8.77
N VAL A 259 -11.94 -3.42 9.60
CA VAL A 259 -11.46 -2.05 9.32
C VAL A 259 -10.54 -2.02 8.11
N LEU A 260 -9.63 -3.00 7.98
CA LEU A 260 -8.77 -3.12 6.81
C LEU A 260 -9.58 -3.29 5.53
N LEU A 261 -10.59 -4.16 5.55
CA LEU A 261 -11.49 -4.37 4.42
C LEU A 261 -12.28 -3.10 4.07
N GLN A 262 -12.78 -2.38 5.07
CA GLN A 262 -13.50 -1.12 4.88
C GLN A 262 -12.59 -0.03 4.29
N GLN A 263 -11.37 0.11 4.80
CA GLN A 263 -10.41 1.09 4.30
C GLN A 263 -9.98 0.74 2.88
N LEU A 264 -9.64 -0.53 2.58
CA LEU A 264 -9.33 -1.01 1.22
C LEU A 264 -10.44 -0.71 0.22
N GLY A 265 -11.70 -0.93 0.60
CA GLY A 265 -12.87 -0.69 -0.25
C GLY A 265 -13.15 0.78 -0.53
N THR A 266 -12.42 1.70 0.10
CA THR A 266 -12.53 3.13 -0.21
C THR A 266 -11.19 3.76 -0.59
N PHE A 267 -10.08 3.04 -0.46
CA PHE A 267 -8.72 3.55 -0.66
C PHE A 267 -8.54 4.08 -2.08
N GLY A 268 -7.98 5.28 -2.18
CA GLY A 268 -7.84 5.99 -3.46
C GLY A 268 -6.42 5.97 -3.98
N ILE A 269 -6.30 6.18 -5.29
CA ILE A 269 -5.05 6.44 -5.98
C ILE A 269 -5.22 7.69 -6.86
N ASP A 270 -4.16 8.51 -6.92
CA ASP A 270 -4.05 9.68 -7.77
C ASP A 270 -2.79 9.52 -8.65
N THR A 271 -3.04 9.25 -9.93
CA THR A 271 -2.05 9.04 -10.98
C THR A 271 -1.71 10.32 -11.74
N SER A 272 -2.32 11.48 -11.40
CA SER A 272 -1.98 12.78 -11.98
C SER A 272 -0.56 13.27 -11.64
N THR A 273 0.09 12.60 -10.67
CA THR A 273 1.46 12.85 -10.27
C THR A 273 2.35 11.64 -10.53
N GLN A 274 3.64 11.86 -10.76
CA GLN A 274 4.62 10.79 -10.97
C GLN A 274 5.71 10.81 -9.89
N PRO A 275 5.86 9.73 -9.10
CA PRO A 275 5.01 8.53 -9.07
C PRO A 275 3.63 8.81 -8.44
N PRO A 276 2.65 7.90 -8.61
CA PRO A 276 1.29 8.09 -8.09
C PRO A 276 1.25 8.32 -6.58
N ARG A 277 0.23 9.05 -6.15
CA ARG A 277 -0.10 9.24 -4.73
C ARG A 277 -1.20 8.28 -4.33
N TYR A 278 -1.17 7.84 -3.09
CA TYR A 278 -2.12 6.88 -2.53
C TYR A 278 -2.82 7.47 -1.32
N GLY A 279 -4.03 6.99 -1.03
CA GLY A 279 -4.69 7.19 0.25
C GLY A 279 -5.46 8.48 0.44
N LYS A 280 -5.47 8.98 1.68
CA LYS A 280 -6.33 10.05 2.23
C LYS A 280 -6.30 11.35 1.46
N LYS A 281 -5.26 11.62 0.68
CA LYS A 281 -5.19 12.81 -0.19
C LYS A 281 -6.17 12.76 -1.36
N VAL A 282 -6.71 11.58 -1.68
CA VAL A 282 -7.67 11.35 -2.76
C VAL A 282 -9.11 11.35 -2.22
N ASN A 283 -9.37 10.62 -1.13
CA ASN A 283 -10.73 10.36 -0.62
C ASN A 283 -11.02 10.98 0.76
N ARG A 284 -10.01 11.56 1.44
CA ARG A 284 -10.04 12.09 2.82
C ARG A 284 -10.54 11.11 3.89
N LYS A 285 -10.44 9.80 3.65
CA LYS A 285 -10.83 8.74 4.59
C LYS A 285 -9.61 8.12 5.26
N PRO A 286 -9.76 7.51 6.45
CA PRO A 286 -8.70 6.75 7.11
C PRO A 286 -8.18 5.63 6.22
N ASP A 287 -6.88 5.42 6.26
CA ASP A 287 -6.15 4.51 5.38
C ASP A 287 -4.93 3.85 6.03
N ASP A 288 -4.71 4.09 7.32
CA ASP A 288 -3.51 3.68 8.03
C ASP A 288 -3.35 2.14 8.06
N SER A 289 -4.45 1.38 8.11
CA SER A 289 -4.38 -0.09 8.04
C SER A 289 -3.96 -0.59 6.65
N VAL A 290 -4.27 0.16 5.58
CA VAL A 290 -3.87 -0.15 4.22
C VAL A 290 -2.37 0.11 4.03
N PHE A 291 -1.84 1.17 4.63
CA PHE A 291 -0.40 1.42 4.72
C PHE A 291 0.30 0.33 5.55
N GLY A 292 -0.25 -0.05 6.70
CA GLY A 292 0.23 -1.19 7.48
C GLY A 292 0.33 -2.48 6.67
N LEU A 293 -0.70 -2.80 5.85
CA LEU A 293 -0.67 -3.94 4.93
C LEU A 293 0.42 -3.79 3.86
N ALA A 294 0.57 -2.60 3.26
CA ALA A 294 1.59 -2.37 2.24
C ALA A 294 3.01 -2.56 2.79
N TRP A 295 3.28 -2.08 4.00
CA TRP A 295 4.56 -2.28 4.69
C TRP A 295 4.78 -3.74 5.10
N ALA A 296 3.74 -4.46 5.53
CA ALA A 296 3.85 -5.90 5.77
C ALA A 296 4.23 -6.65 4.49
N VAL A 297 3.61 -6.31 3.35
CA VAL A 297 3.89 -6.95 2.05
C VAL A 297 5.29 -6.60 1.50
N ASP A 298 5.75 -5.36 1.67
CA ASP A 298 7.13 -4.98 1.35
C ASP A 298 8.12 -5.75 2.23
N GLY A 299 7.81 -5.90 3.52
CA GLY A 299 8.60 -6.66 4.49
C GLY A 299 8.75 -8.15 4.14
N LEU A 300 7.77 -8.76 3.48
CA LEU A 300 7.84 -10.15 3.01
C LEU A 300 8.93 -10.39 1.95
N GLN A 301 9.53 -9.34 1.38
CA GLN A 301 10.66 -9.46 0.46
C GLN A 301 12.00 -9.61 1.18
N VAL A 302 12.07 -9.29 2.47
CA VAL A 302 13.28 -9.41 3.28
C VAL A 302 13.42 -10.87 3.74
N PRO A 303 14.57 -11.53 3.49
CA PRO A 303 14.84 -12.84 4.05
C PRO A 303 14.88 -12.72 5.57
N VAL A 304 13.91 -13.31 6.27
CA VAL A 304 13.88 -13.29 7.74
C VAL A 304 14.98 -14.23 8.27
N PRO A 305 15.85 -13.77 9.20
CA PRO A 305 16.76 -14.66 9.89
C PRO A 305 15.96 -15.74 10.62
N ARG A 306 16.26 -17.02 10.37
CA ARG A 306 15.69 -18.10 11.18
C ARG A 306 16.29 -17.99 12.58
N MET A 307 15.45 -17.74 13.59
CA MET A 307 15.87 -17.71 14.99
C MET A 307 16.34 -19.10 15.44
N ASP A 308 17.32 -19.12 16.32
CA ASP A 308 17.72 -20.34 17.02
C ASP A 308 16.53 -20.83 17.88
N PRO A 309 16.21 -22.13 17.90
CA PRO A 309 15.24 -22.72 18.83
C PRO A 309 15.36 -22.25 20.29
N GLU A 310 16.56 -21.91 20.78
CA GLU A 310 16.73 -21.37 22.13
C GLU A 310 16.13 -19.96 22.30
N GLN A 311 16.19 -19.13 21.25
CA GLN A 311 15.60 -17.80 21.25
C GLN A 311 14.06 -17.88 21.21
N VAL A 312 13.52 -18.81 20.42
CA VAL A 312 12.08 -19.13 20.40
C VAL A 312 11.58 -19.49 21.79
N ALA A 313 12.28 -20.39 22.47
CA ALA A 313 11.93 -20.81 23.83
C ALA A 313 12.08 -19.67 24.87
N GLU A 314 12.93 -18.67 24.62
CA GLU A 314 13.03 -17.49 25.47
C GLU A 314 11.83 -16.55 25.30
N ILE A 315 11.38 -16.31 24.07
CA ILE A 315 10.17 -15.54 23.78
C ILE A 315 8.94 -16.17 24.43
N GLU A 316 8.77 -17.49 24.28
CA GLU A 316 7.65 -18.21 24.89
C GLU A 316 7.68 -18.08 26.42
N ARG A 317 8.86 -18.21 27.04
CA ARG A 317 9.03 -18.02 28.50
C ARG A 317 8.77 -16.59 28.94
N GLU A 318 9.13 -15.59 28.14
CA GLU A 318 8.90 -14.18 28.46
C GLU A 318 7.41 -13.82 28.35
N ALA A 319 6.73 -14.29 27.29
CA ALA A 319 5.29 -14.15 27.12
C ALA A 319 4.51 -14.82 28.26
N GLU A 320 4.92 -16.02 28.69
CA GLU A 320 4.32 -16.70 29.86
C GLU A 320 4.52 -15.91 31.16
N ARG A 321 5.70 -15.28 31.33
CA ARG A 321 5.98 -14.45 32.51
C ARG A 321 5.17 -13.16 32.53
N GLU A 322 4.96 -12.52 31.38
CA GLU A 322 4.10 -11.34 31.27
C GLU A 322 2.64 -11.69 31.54
N LEU A 323 2.13 -12.77 30.94
CA LEU A 323 0.77 -13.25 31.21
C LEU A 323 0.56 -13.57 32.70
N ALA A 324 1.55 -14.18 33.35
CA ALA A 324 1.52 -14.45 34.78
C ALA A 324 1.58 -13.17 35.64
N ARG A 325 2.30 -12.14 35.20
CA ARG A 325 2.33 -10.82 35.87
C ARG A 325 1.00 -10.09 35.73
N GLU A 326 0.38 -10.13 34.57
CA GLU A 326 -0.96 -9.56 34.36
C GLU A 326 -2.00 -10.28 35.21
N TYR A 327 -1.96 -11.62 35.27
CA TYR A 327 -2.86 -12.41 36.11
C TYR A 327 -2.66 -12.13 37.60
N ALA A 328 -1.41 -11.99 38.05
CA ALA A 328 -1.11 -11.61 39.43
C ALA A 328 -1.58 -10.17 39.76
N THR A 329 -1.49 -9.26 38.80
CA THR A 329 -1.98 -7.88 38.94
C THR A 329 -3.51 -7.84 39.00
N PHE A 330 -4.19 -8.62 38.14
CA PHE A 330 -5.64 -8.78 38.13
C PHE A 330 -6.18 -9.35 39.44
N ILE A 331 -5.55 -10.40 40.00
CA ILE A 331 -5.89 -10.95 41.32
C ILE A 331 -5.70 -9.91 42.42
N HIS A 332 -4.68 -9.06 42.32
CA HIS A 332 -4.42 -8.03 43.32
C HIS A 332 -5.40 -6.84 43.23
N THR A 333 -5.87 -6.46 42.05
CA THR A 333 -6.82 -5.35 41.87
C THR A 333 -8.27 -5.77 42.12
N ASP A 334 -8.70 -6.94 41.63
CA ASP A 334 -10.09 -7.40 41.79
C ASP A 334 -10.32 -8.18 43.09
N GLY A 335 -9.28 -8.82 43.63
CA GLY A 335 -9.32 -9.45 44.95
C GLY A 335 -9.50 -8.46 46.11
N LEU A 336 -9.12 -7.19 45.93
CA LEU A 336 -9.40 -6.12 46.89
C LEU A 336 -10.81 -5.52 46.75
N GLY A 337 -11.44 -5.64 45.58
CA GLY A 337 -12.83 -5.21 45.35
C GLY A 337 -13.85 -6.21 45.91
N ALA A 338 -13.58 -7.52 45.77
CA ALA A 338 -14.47 -8.57 46.28
C ALA A 338 -14.40 -8.79 47.80
N ALA A 339 -13.37 -8.24 48.48
CA ALA A 339 -13.22 -8.28 49.94
C ALA A 339 -13.85 -7.07 50.66
N ARG A 340 -14.53 -6.17 49.93
CA ARG A 340 -15.30 -5.03 50.47
C ARG A 340 -16.75 -5.05 49.97
N LEU A 341 -17.45 -6.14 50.24
CA LEU A 341 -18.91 -6.22 50.42
C LEU A 341 -19.17 -7.20 51.56
#